data_AF-A0A9X1Z8P2-F1
#
_entry.id   AF-A0A9X1Z8P2-F1
#
_cell.length_a   1.000
_cell.length_b   1.000
_cell.length_c   1.000
_cell.angle_alpha   90.00
_cell.angle_beta   90.00
_cell.angle_gamma   90.00
#
_symmetry.space_group_name_H-M   'P 1'
#
loop_
_entity.id
_entity.type
_entity.pdbx_description
1 polymer ?
#
loop_
_entity_poly.entity_id
_entity_poly.type
_entity_poly.pdbx_seq_one_letter_code
_entity_poly.pdbx_strand_id
1 'polypeptide(L)'
;MVYEENIIKMALYVACNDGVLSEEEEEQLVKSSLLNFPSLEQNKIDFWIEEFFEEDLLLENYCDKIAGLEDRLIALKIAIETASADGLDLRENLALSRVISYWNISWEEITSV
;
A
#
# COMPACT_ATOMS: atom_id res chain seq x y z
N MET A 1 -7.82 14.74 -5.45
CA MET A 1 -8.47 14.01 -4.34
C MET A 1 -8.69 12.53 -4.66
N VAL A 2 -8.06 11.98 -5.72
CA VAL A 2 -8.08 10.54 -6.07
C VAL A 2 -6.70 9.91 -5.83
N TYR A 3 -5.71 10.70 -5.38
CA TYR A 3 -4.32 10.19 -5.33
C TYR A 3 -4.08 9.38 -4.06
N GLU A 4 -4.65 9.83 -2.94
CA GLU A 4 -4.55 9.18 -1.63
C GLU A 4 -5.16 7.77 -1.65
N GLU A 5 -6.35 7.66 -2.26
CA GLU A 5 -7.06 6.39 -2.46
C GLU A 5 -6.20 5.38 -3.22
N ASN A 6 -5.64 5.79 -4.36
CA ASN A 6 -4.84 4.90 -5.19
C ASN A 6 -3.59 4.42 -4.46
N ILE A 7 -2.95 5.30 -3.68
CA ILE A 7 -1.78 4.99 -2.85
C ILE A 7 -2.15 3.93 -1.80
N ILE A 8 -3.25 4.12 -1.08
CA ILE A 8 -3.70 3.22 -0.02
C ILE A 8 -4.14 1.87 -0.58
N LYS A 9 -4.91 1.86 -1.68
CA LYS A 9 -5.32 0.61 -2.34
C LYS A 9 -4.15 -0.18 -2.92
N MET A 10 -3.12 0.50 -3.43
CA MET A 10 -1.88 -0.17 -3.84
C MET A 10 -1.16 -0.80 -2.63
N ALA A 11 -1.06 -0.06 -1.52
CA ALA A 11 -0.45 -0.56 -0.30
C ALA A 11 -1.21 -1.77 0.27
N LEU A 12 -2.55 -1.73 0.25
CA LEU A 12 -3.42 -2.85 0.58
C LEU A 12 -3.15 -4.07 -0.29
N TYR A 13 -3.03 -3.90 -1.60
CA TYR A 13 -2.73 -5.01 -2.52
C TYR A 13 -1.42 -5.71 -2.15
N VAL A 14 -0.42 -4.94 -1.75
CA VAL A 14 0.88 -5.48 -1.35
C VAL A 14 0.80 -6.15 0.03
N ALA A 15 0.10 -5.57 0.99
CA ALA A 15 -0.09 -6.15 2.31
C ALA A 15 -0.90 -7.45 2.27
N CYS A 16 -2.05 -7.43 1.58
CA CYS A 16 -2.97 -8.56 1.44
C CYS A 16 -2.50 -9.57 0.37
N ASN A 17 -1.21 -9.86 0.29
CA ASN A 17 -0.65 -10.75 -0.74
C ASN A 17 -1.27 -12.17 -0.70
N ASP A 18 -1.76 -12.61 0.45
CA ASP A 18 -2.48 -13.88 0.64
C ASP A 18 -4.01 -13.75 0.51
N GLY A 19 -4.51 -12.55 0.22
CA GLY A 19 -5.93 -12.22 0.11
C GLY A 19 -6.62 -11.97 1.46
N VAL A 20 -5.86 -11.84 2.55
CA VAL A 20 -6.37 -11.54 3.88
C VAL A 20 -5.68 -10.29 4.42
N LEU A 21 -6.41 -9.47 5.17
CA LEU A 21 -5.86 -8.39 5.98
C LEU A 21 -6.11 -8.75 7.44
N SER A 22 -5.04 -8.84 8.24
CA SER A 22 -5.15 -9.02 9.68
C SER A 22 -5.52 -7.72 10.40
N GLU A 23 -6.00 -7.84 11.64
CA GLU A 23 -6.33 -6.67 12.48
C GLU A 23 -5.09 -5.81 12.75
N GLU A 24 -3.92 -6.44 12.98
CA GLU A 24 -2.66 -5.72 13.17
C GLU A 24 -2.22 -4.94 11.92
N GLU A 25 -2.39 -5.52 10.73
CA GLU A 25 -2.09 -4.85 9.46
C GLU A 25 -3.06 -3.71 9.18
N GLU A 26 -4.36 -3.91 9.43
CA GLU A 26 -5.37 -2.87 9.27
C GLU A 26 -5.07 -1.65 10.16
N GLU A 27 -4.81 -1.88 11.45
CA GLU A 27 -4.43 -0.80 12.38
C GLU A 27 -3.16 -0.07 11.92
N GLN A 28 -2.16 -0.82 11.46
CA GLN A 28 -0.91 -0.24 10.98
C GLN A 28 -1.11 0.53 9.67
N LEU A 29 -1.94 0.05 8.74
CA LEU A 29 -2.30 0.75 7.51
C LEU A 29 -2.99 2.08 7.80
N VAL A 30 -4.00 2.09 8.67
CA VAL A 30 -4.72 3.32 9.06
C VAL A 30 -3.73 4.31 9.67
N LYS A 31 -2.90 3.86 10.61
CA LYS A 31 -1.89 4.69 11.26
C LYS A 31 -0.88 5.27 10.28
N SER A 32 -0.28 4.45 9.42
CA SER A 32 0.70 4.89 8.41
C SER A 32 0.05 5.84 7.39
N SER A 33 -1.19 5.59 6.99
CA SER A 33 -1.95 6.45 6.09
C SER A 33 -2.23 7.83 6.69
N LEU A 34 -2.67 7.90 7.96
CA LEU A 34 -2.93 9.18 8.65
C LEU A 34 -1.64 9.97 8.93
N LEU A 35 -0.51 9.30 9.12
CA LEU A 35 0.80 9.96 9.26
C LEU A 35 1.26 10.63 7.96
N ASN A 36 1.05 9.98 6.81
CA ASN A 36 1.42 10.53 5.51
C ASN A 36 0.36 11.51 4.95
N PHE A 37 -0.91 11.33 5.31
CA PHE A 37 -2.03 12.15 4.86
C PHE A 37 -2.89 12.63 6.05
N PRO A 38 -2.44 13.66 6.79
CA PRO A 38 -3.12 14.12 8.01
C PRO A 38 -4.52 14.70 7.80
N SER A 39 -4.88 15.01 6.55
CA SER A 39 -6.20 15.51 6.18
C SER A 39 -7.23 14.39 5.94
N LEU A 40 -6.82 13.12 5.97
CA LEU A 40 -7.75 12.00 5.87
C LEU A 40 -8.42 11.72 7.21
N GLU A 41 -9.64 11.19 7.12
CA GLU A 41 -10.36 10.64 8.25
C GLU A 41 -10.29 9.12 8.19
N GLN A 42 -10.19 8.46 9.34
CA GLN A 42 -10.14 7.00 9.43
C GLN A 42 -11.30 6.34 8.70
N ASN A 43 -12.53 6.80 8.90
CA ASN A 43 -13.73 6.27 8.22
C ASN A 43 -13.60 6.21 6.69
N LYS A 44 -12.79 7.11 6.09
CA LYS A 44 -12.56 7.12 4.65
C LYS A 44 -11.56 6.04 4.23
N ILE A 45 -10.56 5.78 5.06
CA ILE A 45 -9.61 4.68 4.87
C ILE A 45 -10.37 3.36 4.99
N ASP A 46 -11.18 3.19 6.03
CA ASP A 46 -12.01 1.99 6.24
C ASP A 46 -12.92 1.72 5.03
N PHE A 47 -13.57 2.76 4.51
CA PHE A 47 -14.36 2.66 3.28
C PHE A 47 -13.53 2.19 2.07
N TRP A 48 -12.29 2.67 1.91
CA TRP A 48 -11.43 2.23 0.82
C TRP A 48 -10.91 0.80 0.98
N ILE A 49 -10.77 0.32 2.22
CA ILE A 49 -10.46 -1.09 2.51
C ILE A 49 -11.63 -1.96 2.06
N GLU A 50 -12.85 -1.61 2.47
CA GLU A 50 -14.06 -2.34 2.04
C GLU A 50 -14.18 -2.36 0.52
N GLU A 51 -14.03 -1.20 -0.13
CA GLU A 51 -14.10 -1.08 -1.59
C GLU A 51 -13.02 -1.90 -2.29
N PHE A 52 -11.80 -1.97 -1.74
CA PHE A 52 -10.72 -2.79 -2.26
C PHE A 52 -11.07 -4.28 -2.29
N PHE A 53 -11.70 -4.81 -1.23
CA PHE A 53 -12.11 -6.22 -1.19
C PHE A 53 -13.30 -6.55 -2.11
N GLU A 54 -14.06 -5.53 -2.54
CA GLU A 54 -15.12 -5.68 -3.54
C GLU A 54 -14.61 -5.52 -4.98
N GLU A 55 -13.42 -4.96 -5.18
CA GLU A 55 -12.79 -4.74 -6.48
C GLU A 55 -12.11 -6.03 -7.01
N ASP A 56 -12.31 -6.33 -8.30
CA ASP A 56 -11.59 -7.39 -9.03
C ASP A 56 -10.55 -6.76 -9.98
N LEU A 57 -9.62 -6.00 -9.40
CA LEU A 57 -8.55 -5.31 -10.13
C LEU A 57 -7.21 -6.01 -9.95
N LEU A 58 -6.39 -5.99 -11.00
CA LEU A 58 -5.02 -6.49 -10.96
C LEU A 58 -4.07 -5.43 -10.40
N LEU A 59 -2.91 -5.87 -9.90
CA LEU A 59 -1.86 -4.99 -9.38
C LEU A 59 -1.53 -3.84 -10.35
N GLU A 60 -1.39 -4.16 -11.63
CA GLU A 60 -1.05 -3.22 -12.69
C GLU A 60 -2.09 -2.08 -12.79
N ASN A 61 -3.37 -2.37 -12.53
CA ASN A 61 -4.42 -1.36 -12.51
C ASN A 61 -4.24 -0.33 -11.39
N TYR A 62 -3.73 -0.74 -10.23
CA TYR A 62 -3.39 0.19 -9.15
C TYR A 62 -2.09 0.94 -9.48
N CYS A 63 -1.09 0.24 -10.00
CA CYS A 63 0.19 0.84 -10.35
C CYS A 63 0.09 1.94 -11.41
N ASP A 64 -0.78 1.77 -12.40
CA ASP A 64 -1.00 2.74 -13.48
C ASP A 64 -1.67 4.04 -13.01
N LYS A 65 -2.39 4.00 -11.90
CA LYS A 65 -3.05 5.18 -11.31
C LYS A 65 -2.09 6.08 -10.53
N ILE A 66 -0.86 5.64 -10.28
CA ILE A 66 0.16 6.38 -9.53
C ILE A 66 1.33 6.77 -10.46
N ALA A 67 1.36 8.04 -10.85
CA ALA A 67 2.36 8.55 -11.79
C ALA A 67 3.59 9.16 -11.11
N GLY A 68 3.43 9.80 -9.95
CA GLY A 68 4.50 10.51 -9.25
C GLY A 68 5.48 9.58 -8.56
N LEU A 69 6.80 9.85 -8.67
CA LEU A 69 7.81 9.08 -7.94
C LEU A 69 7.62 9.19 -6.42
N GLU A 70 7.34 10.40 -5.92
CA GLU A 70 7.08 10.65 -4.50
C GLU A 70 5.86 9.85 -4.02
N ASP A 71 4.76 9.89 -4.78
CA ASP A 71 3.55 9.11 -4.48
C ASP A 71 3.82 7.60 -4.46
N ARG A 72 4.63 7.10 -5.40
CA ARG A 72 5.04 5.68 -5.44
C ARG A 72 5.87 5.28 -4.23
N LEU A 73 6.79 6.14 -3.81
CA LEU A 73 7.62 5.92 -2.61
C LEU A 73 6.77 5.91 -1.35
N ILE A 74 5.80 6.84 -1.23
CA ILE A 74 4.84 6.84 -0.11
C ILE A 74 4.01 5.55 -0.12
N ALA A 75 3.52 5.13 -1.29
CA ALA A 75 2.73 3.91 -1.42
C ALA A 75 3.53 2.66 -1.01
N LEU A 76 4.80 2.57 -1.44
CA LEU A 76 5.71 1.49 -1.02
C LEU A 76 6.03 1.53 0.47
N LYS A 77 6.21 2.73 1.03
CA LYS A 77 6.47 2.92 2.46
C LYS A 77 5.30 2.42 3.31
N ILE A 78 4.08 2.85 2.99
CA ILE A 78 2.86 2.39 3.67
C ILE A 78 2.74 0.87 3.51
N ALA A 79 2.90 0.34 2.30
CA ALA A 79 2.83 -1.09 2.03
C ALA A 79 3.80 -1.91 2.89
N ILE A 80 5.04 -1.46 3.02
CA ILE A 80 6.08 -2.14 3.79
C ILE A 80 5.79 -2.08 5.30
N GLU A 81 5.43 -0.90 5.80
CA GLU A 81 5.08 -0.73 7.21
C GLU A 81 3.87 -1.59 7.58
N THR A 82 2.85 -1.64 6.73
CA THR A 82 1.67 -2.50 6.90
C THR A 82 2.02 -3.97 6.82
N ALA A 83 2.62 -4.44 5.71
CA ALA A 83 2.92 -5.85 5.52
C ALA A 83 3.90 -6.41 6.56
N SER A 84 4.72 -5.57 7.20
CA SER A 84 5.64 -6.02 8.27
C SER A 84 5.02 -6.00 9.66
N ALA A 85 3.76 -5.55 9.82
CA ALA A 85 3.10 -5.40 11.11
C ALA A 85 2.89 -6.74 11.83
N ASP A 86 2.56 -7.79 11.09
CA ASP A 86 2.36 -9.16 11.60
C ASP A 86 3.67 -9.99 11.65
N GLY A 87 4.78 -9.41 11.18
CA GLY A 87 6.09 -10.05 11.11
C GLY A 87 6.43 -10.76 9.80
N LEU A 88 5.68 -10.53 8.71
CA LEU A 88 6.00 -11.06 7.37
C LEU A 88 7.40 -10.65 6.91
N ASP A 89 8.16 -11.61 6.35
CA ASP A 89 9.40 -11.28 5.65
C ASP A 89 9.06 -10.62 4.32
N LEU A 90 9.33 -9.32 4.21
CA LEU A 90 9.13 -8.51 3.00
C LEU A 90 9.80 -9.09 1.76
N ARG A 91 10.81 -9.97 1.92
CA ARG A 91 11.47 -10.68 0.82
C ARG A 91 10.61 -11.77 0.21
N GLU A 92 9.64 -12.30 0.96
CA GLU A 92 8.67 -13.28 0.49
C GLU A 92 7.44 -12.61 -0.15
N ASN A 93 7.31 -11.29 -0.02
CA ASN A 93 6.21 -10.53 -0.59
C ASN A 93 6.39 -10.37 -2.11
N LEU A 94 5.77 -11.28 -2.87
CA LEU A 94 5.79 -11.29 -4.33
C LEU A 94 5.10 -10.07 -4.92
N ALA A 95 4.02 -9.57 -4.30
CA ALA A 95 3.34 -8.37 -4.73
C ALA A 95 4.27 -7.15 -4.66
N LEU A 96 4.98 -6.97 -3.53
CA LEU A 96 5.98 -5.92 -3.37
C LEU A 96 7.08 -6.00 -4.43
N SER A 97 7.64 -7.19 -4.65
CA SER A 97 8.66 -7.40 -5.68
C SER A 97 8.17 -7.03 -7.08
N ARG A 98 6.92 -7.36 -7.41
CA ARG A 98 6.29 -6.98 -8.69
C ARG A 98 6.12 -5.47 -8.82
N VAL A 99 5.66 -4.79 -7.78
CA VAL A 99 5.50 -3.31 -7.79
C VAL A 99 6.84 -2.62 -8.00
N ILE A 100 7.86 -3.03 -7.25
CA ILE A 100 9.24 -2.50 -7.36
C ILE A 100 9.76 -2.67 -8.80
N SER A 101 9.55 -3.85 -9.39
CA SER A 101 9.92 -4.12 -10.78
C SER A 101 9.08 -3.31 -11.78
N TYR A 102 7.79 -3.12 -11.51
CA TYR A 102 6.86 -2.41 -12.41
C TYR A 102 7.19 -0.92 -12.49
N TRP A 103 7.46 -0.30 -11.33
CA TRP A 103 7.83 1.11 -11.26
C TRP A 103 9.33 1.37 -11.47
N ASN A 104 10.13 0.33 -11.61
CA ASN A 104 11.58 0.40 -11.77
C ASN A 104 12.25 1.23 -10.66
N ILE A 105 11.83 0.97 -9.41
CA ILE A 105 12.38 1.56 -8.18
C ILE A 105 13.31 0.53 -7.54
N SER A 106 14.38 0.95 -6.88
CA SER A 106 15.28 0.07 -6.13
C SER A 106 14.93 0.01 -4.64
N TRP A 107 15.30 -1.08 -3.97
CA TRP A 107 15.15 -1.20 -2.50
C TRP A 107 15.89 -0.11 -1.72
N GLU A 108 17.00 0.39 -2.26
CA GLU A 108 17.78 1.49 -1.70
C GLU A 108 16.97 2.79 -1.68
N GLU A 109 16.24 3.07 -2.77
CA GLU A 109 15.36 4.25 -2.85
C GLU A 109 14.20 4.16 -1.86
N ILE A 110 13.68 2.97 -1.59
CA ILE A 110 12.53 2.78 -0.69
C ILE A 110 12.94 2.94 0.78
N THR A 111 14.09 2.37 1.16
CA THR A 111 14.59 2.39 2.54
C THR A 111 15.27 3.71 2.94
N SER A 112 15.51 4.60 1.98
CA SER A 112 16.12 5.92 2.22
C SER A 112 15.11 7.03 2.54
N VAL A 113 13.80 6.72 2.66
CA VAL A 113 12.68 7.67 2.81
C VAL A 113 12.11 7.75 4.23
#